data_AF-A0A7D9D8B1-F1
#
_entry.id   AF-A0A7D9D8B1-F1
#
_cell.length_a   1.000
_cell.length_b   1.000
_cell.length_c   1.000
_cell.angle_alpha   90.00
_cell.angle_beta   90.00
_cell.angle_gamma   90.00
#
_symmetry.space_group_name_H-M   'P 1'
#
loop_
_entity.id
_entity.type
_entity.pdbx_description
1 polymer ?
#
loop_
_entity_poly.entity_id
_entity_poly.type
_entity_poly.pdbx_seq_one_letter_code
_entity_poly.pdbx_strand_id
1 'polypeptide(L)'
;MRKRILKYEDTTVSCDIIFVVRGNSNFVGHRKLVKMYNCLNDGSHALQPKNDYECMFYAMLTNPNCKGYLFFAGDDKLLHMERVLQNERDRIWYGKRTNTKRFEVSFSNRHLFSSNEIACCKDAFQDLALLIHNGFNNYKKQLNSSWQKPWNAEIALNALLWNGKGKFVCFYEDVEMFYVPVKYRKVFLGVASIFSKVKMPNVIAVPTILKSLDLESTFINISK
;
A
#
# COMPACT_ATOMS: atom_id res chain seq x y z
N MET A 1 -15.03 -0.13 39.90
CA MET A 1 -14.52 0.63 38.73
C MET A 1 -14.81 -0.17 37.46
N ARG A 2 -15.93 0.11 36.77
CA ARG A 2 -16.37 -0.61 35.56
C ARG A 2 -15.64 -0.03 34.34
N LYS A 3 -14.77 -0.82 33.69
CA LYS A 3 -14.22 -0.49 32.37
C LYS A 3 -15.38 -0.48 31.36
N ARG A 4 -15.68 0.70 30.78
CA ARG A 4 -16.58 0.82 29.64
C ARG A 4 -15.88 0.13 28.45
N ILE A 5 -16.36 -1.07 28.14
CA ILE A 5 -16.18 -1.68 26.83
C ILE A 5 -16.92 -0.77 25.85
N LEU A 6 -16.18 -0.05 25.01
CA LEU A 6 -16.76 0.64 23.86
C LEU A 6 -17.39 -0.45 22.99
N LYS A 7 -18.73 -0.49 22.98
CA LYS A 7 -19.50 -1.26 22.01
C LYS A 7 -19.10 -0.75 20.64
N TYR A 8 -18.47 -1.63 19.87
CA TYR A 8 -18.23 -1.42 18.44
C TYR A 8 -19.61 -1.50 17.79
N GLU A 9 -20.20 -0.33 17.48
CA GLU A 9 -21.45 -0.28 16.73
C GLU A 9 -21.21 -0.87 15.34
N ASP A 10 -21.95 -1.93 15.09
CA ASP A 10 -22.06 -2.58 13.79
C ASP A 10 -22.86 -1.65 12.87
N THR A 11 -22.18 -0.95 11.95
CA THR A 11 -22.83 -0.22 10.86
C THR A 11 -22.19 -0.62 9.53
N THR A 12 -22.86 -1.55 8.88
CA THR A 12 -22.66 -2.12 7.53
C THR A 12 -22.85 -1.09 6.41
N VAL A 13 -22.16 0.06 6.47
CA VAL A 13 -22.10 0.99 5.34
C VAL A 13 -20.95 0.57 4.42
N SER A 14 -21.29 -0.23 3.40
CA SER A 14 -20.39 -0.53 2.29
C SER A 14 -20.17 0.73 1.46
N CYS A 15 -18.96 1.30 1.55
CA CYS A 15 -18.47 2.33 0.64
C CYS A 15 -18.04 1.68 -0.68
N ASP A 16 -18.28 2.34 -1.82
CA ASP A 16 -17.69 1.86 -3.07
C ASP A 16 -16.19 2.19 -3.09
N ILE A 17 -15.81 3.47 -2.99
CA ILE A 17 -14.40 3.88 -3.01
C ILE A 17 -14.12 4.84 -1.86
N ILE A 18 -12.96 4.66 -1.22
CA ILE A 18 -12.38 5.71 -0.37
C ILE A 18 -11.38 6.54 -1.14
N PHE A 19 -11.54 7.84 -1.02
CA PHE A 19 -10.60 8.83 -1.50
C PHE A 19 -9.67 9.20 -0.36
N VAL A 20 -8.39 8.91 -0.54
CA VAL A 20 -7.33 9.15 0.41
C VAL A 20 -6.56 10.37 -0.04
N VAL A 21 -6.49 11.36 0.84
CA VAL A 21 -5.83 12.63 0.55
C VAL A 21 -4.91 12.99 1.71
N ARG A 22 -3.73 13.49 1.34
CA ARG A 22 -2.76 14.04 2.28
C ARG A 22 -2.94 15.56 2.29
N GLY A 23 -3.44 16.12 3.39
CA GLY A 23 -3.59 17.58 3.51
C GLY A 23 -4.99 18.02 3.90
N ASN A 24 -5.16 19.31 4.17
CA ASN A 24 -6.44 19.90 4.52
C ASN A 24 -7.25 20.15 3.24
N SER A 25 -7.77 19.08 2.62
CA SER A 25 -8.59 19.25 1.43
C SER A 25 -9.99 19.74 1.84
N ASN A 26 -10.37 20.92 1.38
CA ASN A 26 -11.69 21.52 1.59
C ASN A 26 -12.78 20.89 0.71
N PHE A 27 -12.60 19.63 0.29
CA PHE A 27 -13.55 19.01 -0.62
C PHE A 27 -14.79 18.54 0.15
N VAL A 28 -15.85 19.32 0.04
CA VAL A 28 -17.18 18.99 0.56
C VAL A 28 -17.96 18.33 -0.58
N GLY A 29 -17.88 17.00 -0.66
CA GLY A 29 -18.58 16.23 -1.68
C GLY A 29 -19.13 14.93 -1.15
N HIS A 30 -20.38 14.93 -0.69
CA HIS A 30 -21.13 13.70 -0.44
C HIS A 30 -21.64 13.15 -1.76
N ARG A 31 -20.82 12.37 -2.46
CA ARG A 31 -21.31 11.46 -3.51
C ARG A 31 -21.60 10.12 -2.87
N LYS A 32 -22.77 9.52 -3.14
CA LYS A 32 -23.23 8.23 -2.56
C LYS A 32 -22.19 7.09 -2.62
N LEU A 33 -21.21 7.17 -3.53
CA LEU A 33 -20.24 6.13 -3.83
C LEU A 33 -18.84 6.39 -3.21
N VAL A 34 -18.65 7.54 -2.54
CA VAL A 34 -17.32 8.04 -2.18
C VAL A 34 -17.28 8.50 -0.73
N LYS A 35 -16.36 7.91 0.05
CA LYS A 35 -15.99 8.40 1.37
C LYS A 35 -14.59 9.04 1.30
N MET A 36 -14.41 10.20 1.91
CA MET A 36 -13.10 10.83 2.01
C MET A 36 -12.39 10.43 3.29
N TYR A 37 -11.07 10.26 3.21
CA TYR A 37 -10.19 9.99 4.33
C TYR A 37 -9.05 11.01 4.30
N ASN A 38 -8.98 11.83 5.36
CA ASN A 38 -7.96 12.87 5.49
C ASN A 38 -6.94 12.45 6.54
N CYS A 39 -5.72 12.20 6.09
CA CYS A 39 -4.64 11.69 6.92
C CYS A 39 -4.13 12.67 7.99
N LEU A 40 -4.45 13.97 7.91
CA LEU A 40 -4.10 14.94 8.95
C LEU A 40 -5.14 15.02 10.08
N ASN A 41 -6.41 14.76 9.77
CA ASN A 41 -7.52 14.98 10.71
C ASN A 41 -7.96 13.69 11.42
N ASP A 42 -7.79 12.52 10.80
CA ASP A 42 -8.21 11.23 11.35
C ASP A 42 -7.10 10.48 12.10
N GLY A 43 -5.90 11.06 12.22
CA GLY A 43 -4.80 10.54 13.02
C GLY A 43 -4.80 11.13 14.43
N SER A 44 -4.71 10.29 15.48
CA SER A 44 -4.26 10.80 16.79
C SER A 44 -2.93 11.54 16.59
N HIS A 45 -2.71 12.69 17.25
CA HIS A 45 -1.51 13.54 17.06
C HIS A 45 -0.14 12.80 17.10
N ALA A 46 -0.08 11.57 17.64
CA ALA A 46 1.09 10.70 17.65
C ALA A 46 1.31 9.83 16.38
N LEU A 47 0.35 9.77 15.45
CA LEU A 47 0.33 8.88 14.28
C LEU A 47 0.00 9.63 12.97
N GLN A 48 0.40 10.90 12.85
CA GLN A 48 0.27 11.60 11.57
C GLN A 48 1.14 10.88 10.51
N PRO A 49 0.53 10.35 9.43
CA PRO A 49 1.27 9.64 8.41
C PRO A 49 2.28 10.58 7.76
N LYS A 50 3.57 10.19 7.74
CA LYS A 50 4.62 11.00 7.09
C LYS A 50 4.66 10.75 5.59
N ASN A 51 4.19 9.57 5.18
CA ASN A 51 4.29 9.04 3.84
C ASN A 51 2.91 8.70 3.24
N ASP A 52 2.84 8.64 1.92
CA ASP A 52 1.61 8.48 1.15
C ASP A 52 1.06 7.05 1.28
N TYR A 53 1.96 6.06 1.31
CA TYR A 53 1.58 4.67 1.55
C TYR A 53 1.13 4.41 3.00
N GLU A 54 1.65 5.17 3.98
CA GLU A 54 1.18 5.10 5.37
C GLU A 54 -0.23 5.69 5.49
N CYS A 55 -0.47 6.81 4.82
CA CYS A 55 -1.78 7.44 4.72
C CYS A 55 -2.81 6.47 4.10
N MET A 56 -2.45 5.80 3.00
CA MET A 56 -3.27 4.74 2.40
C MET A 56 -3.45 3.54 3.35
N PHE A 57 -2.39 3.12 4.05
CA PHE A 57 -2.43 2.03 5.02
C PHE A 57 -3.49 2.29 6.09
N TYR A 58 -3.52 3.48 6.68
CA TYR A 58 -4.51 3.81 7.71
C TYR A 58 -5.92 3.88 7.15
N ALA A 59 -6.10 4.49 5.97
CA ALA A 59 -7.40 4.53 5.30
C ALA A 59 -7.98 3.12 5.09
N MET A 60 -7.14 2.19 4.63
CA MET A 60 -7.48 0.76 4.47
C MET A 60 -7.73 0.06 5.80
N LEU A 61 -6.98 0.39 6.85
CA LEU A 61 -7.11 -0.22 8.16
C LEU A 61 -8.45 0.15 8.81
N THR A 62 -8.82 1.43 8.80
CA THR A 62 -10.02 1.95 9.47
C THR A 62 -11.30 1.77 8.66
N ASN A 63 -11.20 1.47 7.37
CA ASN A 63 -12.37 1.31 6.50
C ASN A 63 -12.33 0.00 5.69
N PRO A 64 -12.31 -1.16 6.33
CA PRO A 64 -12.10 -2.45 5.67
C PRO A 64 -13.15 -2.83 4.63
N ASN A 65 -14.35 -2.24 4.70
CA ASN A 65 -15.53 -2.66 3.95
C ASN A 65 -15.71 -1.90 2.62
N CYS A 66 -14.74 -1.10 2.19
CA CYS A 66 -14.84 -0.44 0.87
C CYS A 66 -14.40 -1.35 -0.27
N LYS A 67 -14.92 -1.14 -1.49
CA LYS A 67 -14.52 -1.91 -2.68
C LYS A 67 -13.14 -1.52 -3.23
N GLY A 68 -12.66 -0.31 -2.93
CA GLY A 68 -11.29 0.10 -3.26
C GLY A 68 -10.89 1.45 -2.66
N TYR A 69 -9.63 1.82 -2.88
CA TYR A 69 -8.99 2.98 -2.26
C TYR A 69 -8.19 3.75 -3.30
N LEU A 70 -8.43 5.05 -3.44
CA LEU A 70 -7.81 5.93 -4.43
C LEU A 70 -7.04 7.05 -3.72
N PHE A 71 -5.75 7.16 -3.99
CA PHE A 71 -4.89 8.22 -3.46
C PHE A 71 -4.52 9.23 -4.54
N PHE A 72 -4.45 10.51 -4.15
CA PHE A 72 -3.91 11.60 -4.96
C PHE A 72 -2.81 12.35 -4.18
N ALA A 73 -1.66 12.55 -4.83
CA ALA A 73 -0.51 13.25 -4.27
C ALA A 73 -0.59 14.78 -4.39
N GLY A 74 -1.71 15.38 -4.83
CA GLY A 74 -1.82 16.82 -5.01
C GLY A 74 -3.24 17.37 -4.83
N ASP A 75 -3.32 18.61 -4.35
CA ASP A 75 -4.56 19.28 -3.91
C ASP A 75 -5.52 19.63 -5.06
N ASP A 76 -5.00 19.89 -6.27
CA ASP A 76 -5.79 20.43 -7.40
C ASP A 76 -6.39 19.37 -8.36
N LYS A 77 -6.27 18.07 -8.05
CA LYS A 77 -6.55 16.99 -9.03
C LYS A 77 -7.93 16.35 -8.94
N LEU A 78 -8.78 16.84 -8.06
CA LEU A 78 -10.15 16.32 -7.88
C LEU A 78 -11.09 16.71 -9.04
N LEU A 79 -10.69 17.65 -9.91
CA LEU A 79 -11.51 18.13 -11.04
C LEU A 79 -11.79 17.10 -12.14
N HIS A 80 -11.09 15.95 -12.15
CA HIS A 80 -11.27 14.89 -13.16
C HIS A 80 -11.68 13.53 -12.59
N MET A 81 -12.18 13.49 -11.35
CA MET A 81 -12.53 12.23 -10.67
C MET A 81 -13.51 11.36 -11.45
N GLU A 82 -14.52 11.95 -12.11
CA GLU A 82 -15.54 11.20 -12.84
C GLU A 82 -14.96 10.33 -13.96
N ARG A 83 -13.98 10.86 -14.69
CA ARG A 83 -13.27 10.11 -15.74
C ARG A 83 -12.44 8.99 -15.14
N VAL A 84 -11.74 9.26 -14.04
CA VAL A 84 -10.92 8.25 -13.34
C VAL A 84 -11.80 7.11 -12.83
N LEU A 85 -13.00 7.41 -12.33
CA LEU A 85 -13.94 6.43 -11.78
C LEU A 85 -14.61 5.51 -12.82
N GLN A 86 -14.46 5.79 -14.12
CA GLN A 86 -14.92 4.94 -15.22
C GLN A 86 -13.98 3.77 -15.53
N ASN A 87 -12.75 3.78 -14.99
CA ASN A 87 -11.80 2.69 -15.20
C ASN A 87 -12.24 1.39 -14.50
N GLU A 88 -11.67 0.27 -14.93
CA GLU A 88 -11.95 -1.07 -14.39
C GLU A 88 -11.49 -1.18 -12.92
N ARG A 89 -12.46 -1.21 -11.99
CA ARG A 89 -12.23 -1.12 -10.53
C ARG A 89 -11.69 -2.40 -9.88
N ASP A 90 -11.55 -3.46 -10.64
CA ASP A 90 -10.92 -4.72 -10.23
C ASP A 90 -9.40 -4.73 -10.52
N ARG A 91 -8.88 -3.69 -11.17
CA ARG A 91 -7.46 -3.54 -11.50
C ARG A 91 -6.81 -2.41 -10.72
N ILE A 92 -5.49 -2.49 -10.59
CA ILE A 92 -4.68 -1.44 -9.97
C ILE A 92 -4.55 -0.30 -10.97
N TRP A 93 -4.83 0.92 -10.54
CA TRP A 93 -4.58 2.10 -11.36
C TRP A 93 -3.37 2.82 -10.83
N TYR A 94 -2.57 3.40 -11.73
CA TYR A 94 -1.48 4.26 -11.34
C TYR A 94 -1.27 5.35 -12.39
N GLY A 95 -1.05 6.57 -11.93
CA GLY A 95 -0.68 7.72 -12.76
C GLY A 95 0.70 8.22 -12.33
N LYS A 96 1.61 8.39 -13.28
CA LYS A 96 3.02 8.66 -13.02
C LYS A 96 3.50 9.98 -13.61
N ARG A 97 4.45 10.63 -12.94
CA ARG A 97 5.19 11.81 -13.42
C ARG A 97 6.48 11.46 -14.12
N THR A 98 7.11 10.36 -13.71
CA THR A 98 8.45 9.98 -14.17
C THR A 98 8.43 8.58 -14.77
N ASN A 99 9.40 8.30 -15.63
CA ASN A 99 9.67 6.93 -16.04
C ASN A 99 10.13 6.09 -14.85
N THR A 100 9.66 4.84 -14.79
CA THR A 100 10.01 3.87 -13.77
C THR A 100 11.49 3.51 -13.88
N LYS A 101 12.25 3.77 -12.82
CA LYS A 101 13.63 3.27 -12.65
C LYS A 101 13.61 2.02 -11.77
N ARG A 102 14.62 1.16 -11.92
CA ARG A 102 14.76 -0.08 -11.13
C ARG A 102 16.15 -0.10 -10.49
N PHE A 103 16.19 -0.36 -9.19
CA PHE A 103 17.42 -0.55 -8.43
C PHE A 103 17.53 -2.01 -8.04
N GLU A 104 18.52 -2.70 -8.62
CA GLU A 104 18.80 -4.09 -8.25
C GLU A 104 19.45 -4.16 -6.86
N VAL A 105 18.93 -5.06 -6.04
CA VAL A 105 19.40 -5.34 -4.70
C VAL A 105 20.20 -6.63 -4.73
N SER A 106 21.52 -6.52 -4.58
CA SER A 106 22.40 -7.69 -4.42
C SER A 106 22.54 -8.04 -2.93
N PHE A 107 22.26 -9.30 -2.59
CA PHE A 107 22.46 -9.81 -1.23
C PHE A 107 23.89 -10.29 -0.96
N SER A 108 24.68 -10.54 -2.00
CA SER A 108 26.01 -11.14 -1.91
C SER A 108 27.14 -10.14 -1.68
N ASN A 109 26.90 -8.83 -1.83
CA ASN A 109 27.98 -7.85 -1.80
C ASN A 109 27.65 -6.62 -0.94
N ARG A 110 28.32 -6.48 0.21
CA ARG A 110 28.08 -5.39 1.18
C ARG A 110 28.60 -4.02 0.72
N HIS A 111 29.49 -3.99 -0.28
CA HIS A 111 30.22 -2.79 -0.70
C HIS A 111 29.56 -2.01 -1.85
N LEU A 112 28.40 -2.46 -2.35
CA LEU A 112 27.67 -1.81 -3.46
C LEU A 112 26.66 -0.75 -3.00
N PHE A 113 26.47 -0.56 -1.70
CA PHE A 113 25.43 0.31 -1.16
C PHE A 113 25.93 1.75 -1.05
N SER A 114 26.03 2.44 -2.19
CA SER A 114 26.38 3.87 -2.23
C SER A 114 25.23 4.78 -1.82
N SER A 115 24.00 4.25 -1.63
CA SER A 115 22.82 5.03 -1.28
C SER A 115 21.97 4.37 -0.18
N ASN A 116 21.36 5.21 0.68
CA ASN A 116 20.50 4.78 1.78
C ASN A 116 19.26 4.02 1.28
N GLU A 117 18.78 4.36 0.09
CA GLU A 117 17.61 3.73 -0.55
C GLU A 117 17.86 2.25 -0.84
N ILE A 118 19.04 1.89 -1.36
CA ILE A 118 19.38 0.50 -1.68
C ILE A 118 19.49 -0.32 -0.39
N ALA A 119 20.05 0.27 0.68
CA ALA A 119 20.12 -0.37 1.99
C ALA A 119 18.72 -0.64 2.56
N CYS A 120 17.82 0.35 2.55
CA CYS A 120 16.44 0.18 3.00
C CYS A 120 15.70 -0.89 2.18
N CYS A 121 15.96 -0.96 0.87
CA CYS A 121 15.35 -1.94 -0.02
C CYS A 121 15.79 -3.37 0.32
N LYS A 122 17.08 -3.55 0.59
CA LYS A 122 17.60 -4.81 1.09
C LYS A 122 16.93 -5.23 2.39
N ASP A 123 16.83 -4.33 3.36
CA ASP A 123 16.22 -4.64 4.66
C ASP A 123 14.73 -5.01 4.50
N ALA A 124 14.00 -4.33 3.61
CA ALA A 124 12.61 -4.67 3.28
C ALA A 124 12.48 -6.07 2.66
N PHE A 125 13.35 -6.44 1.73
CA PHE A 125 13.37 -7.78 1.15
C PHE A 125 13.79 -8.87 2.16
N GLN A 126 14.72 -8.56 3.07
CA GLN A 126 15.09 -9.46 4.15
C GLN A 126 13.92 -9.71 5.10
N ASP A 127 13.20 -8.66 5.50
CA ASP A 127 12.00 -8.78 6.32
C ASP A 127 10.90 -9.60 5.61
N LEU A 128 10.69 -9.38 4.31
CA LEU A 128 9.77 -10.19 3.49
C LEU A 128 10.18 -11.68 3.47
N ALA A 129 11.46 -11.97 3.23
CA ALA A 129 11.98 -13.32 3.20
C ALA A 129 11.86 -14.00 4.58
N LEU A 130 12.15 -13.27 5.67
CA LEU A 130 11.97 -13.76 7.03
C LEU A 130 10.51 -14.09 7.34
N LEU A 131 9.55 -13.29 6.88
CA LEU A 131 8.11 -13.60 7.06
C LEU A 131 7.70 -14.88 6.31
N ILE A 132 8.26 -15.10 5.12
CA ILE A 132 8.04 -16.32 4.35
C ILE A 132 8.63 -17.51 5.12
N HIS A 133 9.91 -17.45 5.49
CA HIS A 133 10.64 -18.51 6.19
C HIS A 133 10.12 -18.81 7.60
N ASN A 134 10.00 -17.81 8.47
CA ASN A 134 9.49 -17.98 9.84
C ASN A 134 8.05 -18.46 9.84
N GLY A 135 7.26 -17.96 8.88
CA GLY A 135 5.91 -18.43 8.71
C GLY A 135 5.81 -19.84 8.12
N PHE A 136 6.86 -20.35 7.46
CA PHE A 136 6.98 -21.76 7.04
C PHE A 136 7.43 -22.67 8.21
N ASN A 137 8.31 -22.16 9.07
CA ASN A 137 8.81 -22.87 10.26
C ASN A 137 7.76 -22.93 11.39
N ASN A 138 6.99 -21.86 11.60
CA ASN A 138 5.86 -21.84 12.53
C ASN A 138 4.65 -22.63 11.99
N TYR A 139 4.51 -22.75 10.66
CA TYR A 139 3.48 -23.58 10.01
C TYR A 139 3.61 -25.07 10.39
N LYS A 140 4.83 -25.60 10.54
CA LYS A 140 5.04 -26.98 11.04
C LYS A 140 4.74 -27.14 12.54
N LYS A 141 4.79 -26.07 13.34
CA LYS A 141 4.56 -26.12 14.80
C LYS A 141 3.12 -25.76 15.22
N GLN A 142 2.31 -25.16 14.35
CA GLN A 142 0.97 -24.63 14.67
C GLN A 142 -0.18 -25.35 13.95
N LEU A 143 -0.10 -26.67 13.76
CA LEU A 143 -1.28 -27.47 13.37
C LEU A 143 -2.43 -27.42 14.41
N ASN A 144 -2.24 -26.77 15.57
CA ASN A 144 -3.22 -26.70 16.67
C ASN A 144 -3.59 -25.27 17.13
N SER A 145 -3.27 -24.19 16.41
CA SER A 145 -3.71 -22.84 16.84
C SER A 145 -3.98 -21.88 15.67
N SER A 146 -5.16 -21.26 15.69
CA SER A 146 -5.79 -20.44 14.65
C SER A 146 -5.11 -19.09 14.36
N TRP A 147 -3.85 -19.10 13.92
CA TRP A 147 -3.22 -17.91 13.33
C TRP A 147 -2.96 -18.17 11.85
N GLN A 148 -3.95 -17.86 11.01
CA GLN A 148 -3.75 -17.72 9.57
C GLN A 148 -2.77 -16.57 9.34
N LYS A 149 -1.70 -16.79 8.55
CA LYS A 149 -0.89 -15.68 7.99
C LYS A 149 -1.86 -14.68 7.37
N PRO A 150 -2.03 -13.46 7.92
CA PRO A 150 -3.19 -12.65 7.55
C PRO A 150 -3.07 -12.05 6.14
N TRP A 151 -1.89 -12.13 5.49
CA TRP A 151 -1.64 -11.68 4.13
C TRP A 151 -0.56 -12.53 3.44
N ASN A 152 -0.69 -12.72 2.12
CA ASN A 152 0.13 -13.64 1.33
C ASN A 152 1.48 -13.02 0.94
N ALA A 153 2.44 -13.02 1.88
CA ALA A 153 3.79 -12.48 1.64
C ALA A 153 4.55 -13.17 0.48
N GLU A 154 4.28 -14.45 0.23
CA GLU A 154 4.86 -15.19 -0.90
C GLU A 154 4.35 -14.66 -2.24
N ILE A 155 3.04 -14.39 -2.36
CA ILE A 155 2.46 -13.77 -3.56
C ILE A 155 3.11 -12.40 -3.79
N ALA A 156 3.30 -11.63 -2.72
CA ALA A 156 3.92 -10.32 -2.82
C ALA A 156 5.37 -10.39 -3.34
N LEU A 157 6.17 -11.31 -2.79
CA LEU A 157 7.54 -11.50 -3.22
C LEU A 157 7.62 -12.02 -4.66
N ASN A 158 6.78 -12.97 -5.02
CA ASN A 158 6.72 -13.51 -6.38
C ASN A 158 6.35 -12.42 -7.39
N ALA A 159 5.34 -11.58 -7.09
CA ALA A 159 4.98 -10.45 -7.95
C ALA A 159 6.15 -9.49 -8.14
N LEU A 160 6.88 -9.15 -7.06
CA LEU A 160 8.08 -8.32 -7.14
C LEU A 160 9.17 -8.95 -8.02
N LEU A 161 9.45 -10.25 -7.86
CA LEU A 161 10.44 -10.96 -8.67
C LEU A 161 10.05 -10.99 -10.15
N TRP A 162 8.78 -11.29 -10.47
CA TRP A 162 8.31 -11.31 -11.86
C TRP A 162 8.39 -9.92 -12.49
N ASN A 163 7.94 -8.88 -11.79
CA ASN A 163 8.06 -7.49 -12.24
C ASN A 163 9.53 -7.03 -12.35
N GLY A 164 10.42 -7.65 -11.56
CA GLY A 164 11.87 -7.47 -11.58
C GLY A 164 12.62 -8.37 -12.57
N LYS A 165 11.93 -9.17 -13.39
CA LYS A 165 12.53 -10.16 -14.31
C LYS A 165 13.46 -11.16 -13.60
N GLY A 166 13.01 -11.70 -12.47
CA GLY A 166 13.73 -12.65 -11.63
C GLY A 166 14.75 -12.03 -10.69
N LYS A 167 14.87 -10.70 -10.67
CA LYS A 167 15.80 -9.97 -9.80
C LYS A 167 15.06 -9.28 -8.66
N PHE A 168 15.70 -9.19 -7.50
CA PHE A 168 15.22 -8.36 -6.40
C PHE A 168 15.44 -6.91 -6.76
N VAL A 169 14.40 -6.21 -7.16
CA VAL A 169 14.47 -4.80 -7.54
C VAL A 169 13.50 -3.97 -6.73
N CYS A 170 13.96 -2.79 -6.29
CA CYS A 170 13.07 -1.72 -5.91
C CYS A 170 12.73 -0.85 -7.11
N PHE A 171 11.50 -0.39 -7.19
CA PHE A 171 11.02 0.49 -8.23
C PHE A 171 11.10 1.93 -7.73
N TYR A 172 11.51 2.84 -8.59
CA TYR A 172 11.56 4.27 -8.30
C TYR A 172 10.73 5.03 -9.32
N GLU A 173 9.77 5.80 -8.80
CA GLU A 173 8.79 6.50 -9.60
C GLU A 173 8.07 7.57 -8.76
N ASP A 174 7.91 8.76 -9.32
CA ASP A 174 7.00 9.78 -8.77
C ASP A 174 5.56 9.46 -9.20
N VAL A 175 4.78 8.94 -8.26
CA VAL A 175 3.40 8.50 -8.47
C VAL A 175 2.44 9.63 -8.09
N GLU A 176 1.69 10.15 -9.06
CA GLU A 176 0.73 11.23 -8.85
C GLU A 176 -0.57 10.76 -8.21
N MET A 177 -0.98 9.54 -8.58
CA MET A 177 -2.21 8.92 -8.09
C MET A 177 -2.11 7.41 -8.21
N PHE A 178 -2.83 6.71 -7.35
CA PHE A 178 -2.97 5.27 -7.49
C PHE A 178 -4.27 4.77 -6.85
N TYR A 179 -4.82 3.71 -7.44
CA TYR A 179 -6.00 3.02 -6.94
C TYR A 179 -5.67 1.57 -6.65
N VAL A 180 -6.12 1.08 -5.49
CA VAL A 180 -5.96 -0.29 -5.04
C VAL A 180 -7.34 -0.91 -4.78
N PRO A 181 -7.73 -1.93 -5.57
CA PRO A 181 -8.90 -2.75 -5.28
C PRO A 181 -8.81 -3.44 -3.92
N VAL A 182 -9.95 -3.61 -3.23
CA VAL A 182 -9.99 -4.21 -1.89
C VAL A 182 -9.40 -5.62 -1.82
N LYS A 183 -9.43 -6.39 -2.92
CA LYS A 183 -8.81 -7.72 -2.98
C LYS A 183 -7.32 -7.71 -2.64
N TYR A 184 -6.61 -6.59 -2.89
CA TYR A 184 -5.19 -6.45 -2.56
C TYR A 184 -4.93 -5.81 -1.19
N ARG A 185 -5.97 -5.41 -0.45
CA ARG A 185 -5.86 -4.69 0.83
C ARG A 185 -4.92 -5.39 1.81
N LYS A 186 -5.12 -6.69 2.04
CA LYS A 186 -4.32 -7.45 3.01
C LYS A 186 -2.83 -7.44 2.63
N VAL A 187 -2.51 -7.62 1.36
CA VAL A 187 -1.13 -7.59 0.85
C VAL A 187 -0.54 -6.19 0.98
N PHE A 188 -1.29 -5.15 0.58
CA PHE A 188 -0.87 -3.76 0.72
C PHE A 188 -0.52 -3.43 2.17
N LEU A 189 -1.41 -3.73 3.13
CA LEU A 189 -1.17 -3.48 4.55
C LEU A 189 0.10 -4.17 5.05
N GLY A 190 0.29 -5.42 4.64
CA GLY A 190 1.48 -6.20 4.97
C GLY A 190 2.77 -5.57 4.48
N VAL A 191 2.87 -5.31 3.17
CA VAL A 191 4.09 -4.75 2.57
C VAL A 191 4.33 -3.32 3.05
N ALA A 192 3.28 -2.49 3.14
CA ALA A 192 3.37 -1.13 3.68
C ALA A 192 3.91 -1.11 5.12
N SER A 193 3.55 -2.09 5.97
CA SER A 193 4.07 -2.18 7.34
C SER A 193 5.60 -2.41 7.37
N ILE A 194 6.12 -3.23 6.46
CA ILE A 194 7.57 -3.49 6.32
C ILE A 194 8.28 -2.22 5.84
N PHE A 195 7.72 -1.57 4.82
CA PHE A 195 8.30 -0.37 4.24
C PHE A 195 8.30 0.82 5.21
N SER A 196 7.26 0.94 6.05
CA SER A 196 7.21 1.92 7.14
C SER A 196 8.28 1.65 8.20
N LYS A 197 8.47 0.38 8.60
CA LYS A 197 9.52 -0.02 9.56
C LYS A 197 10.93 0.40 9.11
N VAL A 198 11.25 0.23 7.83
CA VAL A 198 12.54 0.65 7.25
C VAL A 198 12.56 2.13 6.81
N LYS A 199 11.49 2.89 7.08
CA LYS A 199 11.34 4.32 6.74
C LYS A 199 11.57 4.61 5.25
N MET A 200 11.06 3.74 4.37
CA MET A 200 11.26 3.88 2.93
C MET A 200 10.62 5.18 2.40
N PRO A 201 11.31 5.97 1.55
CA PRO A 201 10.75 7.15 0.89
C PRO A 201 9.60 6.81 -0.07
N ASN A 202 8.61 7.70 -0.20
CA ASN A 202 7.44 7.53 -1.08
C ASN A 202 7.79 7.15 -2.52
N VAL A 203 8.78 7.83 -3.12
CA VAL A 203 9.24 7.62 -4.50
C VAL A 203 9.73 6.21 -4.77
N ILE A 204 10.00 5.41 -3.74
CA ILE A 204 10.35 3.99 -3.85
C ILE A 204 9.26 3.11 -3.25
N ALA A 205 8.76 3.47 -2.08
CA ALA A 205 7.80 2.68 -1.33
C ALA A 205 6.50 2.47 -2.12
N VAL A 206 5.89 3.54 -2.62
CA VAL A 206 4.63 3.47 -3.34
C VAL A 206 4.75 2.58 -4.58
N PRO A 207 5.65 2.83 -5.54
CA PRO A 207 5.75 1.98 -6.72
C PRO A 207 6.13 0.54 -6.36
N THR A 208 7.04 0.32 -5.39
CA THR A 208 7.44 -1.05 -5.01
C THR A 208 6.30 -1.81 -4.33
N ILE A 209 5.55 -1.17 -3.42
CA ILE A 209 4.34 -1.76 -2.81
C ILE A 209 3.34 -2.10 -3.91
N LEU A 210 3.05 -1.20 -4.85
CA LEU A 210 2.11 -1.48 -5.94
C LEU A 210 2.57 -2.68 -6.78
N LYS A 211 3.84 -2.71 -7.21
CA LYS A 211 4.44 -3.84 -7.95
C LYS A 211 4.55 -5.13 -7.14
N SER A 212 4.25 -5.11 -5.85
CA SER A 212 4.11 -6.32 -5.03
C SER A 212 2.68 -6.85 -4.98
N LEU A 213 1.68 -6.09 -5.44
CA LEU A 213 0.29 -6.53 -5.36
C LEU A 213 -0.07 -7.50 -6.48
N ASP A 214 0.48 -7.30 -7.68
CA ASP A 214 0.23 -8.10 -8.87
C ASP A 214 1.27 -7.83 -9.98
N LEU A 215 1.17 -8.54 -11.10
CA LEU A 215 1.99 -8.32 -12.29
C LEU A 215 1.70 -6.96 -12.92
N GLU A 216 2.74 -6.25 -13.36
CA GLU A 216 2.64 -4.93 -13.98
C GLU A 216 1.72 -4.90 -15.21
N SER A 217 1.59 -6.02 -15.92
CA SER A 217 0.67 -6.17 -17.06
C SER A 217 -0.81 -6.06 -16.68
N THR A 218 -1.17 -6.28 -15.40
CA THR A 218 -2.55 -6.17 -14.92
C THR A 218 -2.93 -4.73 -14.54
N PHE A 219 -2.00 -3.77 -14.65
CA PHE A 219 -2.21 -2.41 -14.20
C PHE A 219 -2.82 -1.55 -15.31
N ILE A 220 -3.58 -0.54 -14.93
CA ILE A 220 -4.06 0.52 -15.82
C ILE A 220 -3.20 1.75 -15.60
N ASN A 221 -2.53 2.20 -16.67
CA ASN A 221 -1.82 3.47 -16.66
C ASN A 221 -2.83 4.59 -16.94
N ILE A 222 -3.03 5.46 -15.96
CA ILE A 222 -3.85 6.65 -16.10
C ILE A 222 -2.90 7.82 -16.38
N SER A 223 -2.49 7.92 -17.64
CA SER A 223 -1.83 9.12 -18.18
C SER A 223 -2.87 10.23 -18.37
N LYS A 224 -2.47 11.47 -18.07
CA LYS A 224 -3.27 12.67 -18.35
C LYS A 224 -3.58 12.82 -19.83
#